data_AF-A0A8R1HVG9-F1
#
_entry.id   AF-A0A8R1HVG9-F1
#
_cell.length_a   1.000
_cell.length_b   1.000
_cell.length_c   1.000
_cell.angle_alpha   90.00
_cell.angle_beta   90.00
_cell.angle_gamma   90.00
#
_symmetry.space_group_name_H-M   'P 1'
#
loop_
_entity.id
_entity.type
_entity.pdbx_description
1 polymer ?
#
loop_
_entity_poly.entity_id
_entity_poly.type
_entity_poly.pdbx_seq_one_letter_code
_entity_poly.pdbx_strand_id
1 'polypeptide(L)'
;MSRLVKKSRSSIRRYLSDPVNYGQKHKKNSGRKRKVTSRDERNVIRTASNSPKNLNEIKAELGLEVCKQTVHNVIKRSGVIIRQKMMKVAKLSDRHKEKRMDFVMVNLATKWENILFSDEKKWNLDGPDGNR
;
A
#
# COMPACT_ATOMS: atom_id res chain seq x y z
N MET A 1 13.89 -31.94 -41.29
CA MET A 1 13.60 -31.20 -40.04
C MET A 1 12.45 -30.19 -40.16
N SER A 2 12.49 -29.16 -41.02
CA SER A 2 11.45 -28.09 -41.03
C SER A 2 10.00 -28.58 -41.26
N ARG A 3 9.79 -29.52 -42.19
CA ARG A 3 8.46 -30.14 -42.43
C ARG A 3 8.01 -31.07 -41.30
N LEU A 4 8.95 -31.74 -40.63
CA LEU A 4 8.69 -32.65 -39.50
C LEU A 4 8.30 -31.87 -38.23
N VAL A 5 9.01 -30.78 -37.95
CA VAL A 5 8.84 -29.96 -36.73
C VAL A 5 7.84 -28.80 -36.94
N LYS A 6 7.31 -28.61 -38.16
CA LYS A 6 6.40 -27.52 -38.54
C LYS A 6 6.89 -26.13 -38.10
N LYS A 7 8.21 -25.90 -38.19
CA LYS A 7 8.85 -24.60 -37.89
C LYS A 7 9.64 -24.11 -39.09
N SER A 8 9.79 -22.79 -39.19
CA SER A 8 10.56 -22.18 -40.27
C SER A 8 12.02 -22.66 -40.24
N ARG A 9 12.61 -22.82 -41.44
CA ARG A 9 14.02 -23.21 -41.58
C ARG A 9 14.96 -22.25 -40.82
N SER A 10 14.63 -20.96 -40.80
CA SER A 10 15.39 -19.92 -40.08
C SER A 10 15.34 -20.08 -38.56
N SER A 11 14.18 -20.42 -37.99
CA SER A 11 14.05 -20.68 -36.55
C SER A 11 14.82 -21.92 -36.14
N ILE A 12 14.79 -22.98 -36.96
CA ILE A 12 15.55 -24.22 -36.71
C ILE A 12 17.04 -23.96 -36.80
N ARG A 13 17.51 -23.24 -37.81
CA ARG A 13 18.93 -22.87 -37.95
C ARG A 13 19.42 -22.03 -36.75
N ARG A 14 18.61 -21.07 -36.29
CA ARG A 14 18.93 -20.24 -35.11
C ARG A 14 19.01 -21.06 -33.81
N TYR A 15 18.19 -22.10 -33.68
CA TYR A 15 18.28 -23.04 -32.56
C TYR A 15 19.53 -23.92 -32.66
N LEU A 16 19.78 -24.53 -33.82
CA LEU A 16 20.92 -25.43 -34.02
C LEU A 16 22.27 -24.73 -33.92
N SER A 17 22.36 -23.43 -34.25
CA SER A 17 23.60 -22.66 -34.13
C SER A 17 24.04 -22.41 -32.69
N ASP A 18 23.10 -22.35 -31.75
CA ASP A 18 23.38 -22.15 -30.32
C ASP A 18 22.18 -22.64 -29.48
N PRO A 19 22.06 -23.97 -29.28
CA PRO A 19 20.90 -24.54 -28.60
C PRO A 19 20.90 -24.22 -27.10
N VAL A 20 22.09 -24.01 -26.50
CA VAL A 20 22.26 -23.71 -25.08
C VAL A 20 21.74 -22.32 -24.74
N ASN A 21 21.98 -21.32 -25.60
CA ASN A 21 21.51 -19.94 -25.36
C ASN A 21 20.23 -19.57 -26.13
N TYR A 22 19.63 -20.51 -26.86
CA TYR A 22 18.39 -20.24 -27.59
C TYR A 22 17.27 -19.80 -26.64
N GLY A 23 16.69 -18.63 -26.90
CA GLY A 23 15.64 -18.05 -26.07
C GLY A 23 16.12 -17.31 -24.81
N GLN A 24 17.40 -17.41 -24.42
CA GLN A 24 17.92 -16.64 -23.29
C GLN A 24 17.98 -15.13 -23.59
N LYS A 25 18.22 -14.74 -24.85
CA LYS A 25 18.16 -13.34 -25.28
C LYS A 25 16.77 -12.72 -25.12
N HIS A 26 15.69 -13.51 -25.21
CA HIS A 26 14.33 -13.01 -24.97
C HIS A 26 14.10 -12.63 -23.50
N LYS A 27 14.78 -13.29 -22.55
CA LYS A 27 14.70 -12.97 -21.12
C LYS A 27 15.35 -11.62 -20.78
N LYS A 28 16.25 -11.11 -21.64
CA LYS A 28 16.91 -9.80 -21.48
C LYS A 28 16.10 -8.63 -22.03
N ASN A 29 14.96 -8.89 -22.69
CA ASN A 29 14.12 -7.83 -23.19
C ASN A 29 13.42 -7.13 -22.02
N SER A 30 13.97 -6.00 -21.61
CA SER A 30 13.24 -5.04 -20.79
C SER A 30 12.00 -4.65 -21.56
N GLY A 31 10.82 -4.93 -21.00
CA GLY A 31 9.55 -4.48 -21.57
C GLY A 31 9.50 -2.95 -21.74
N ARG A 32 8.36 -2.46 -22.25
CA ARG A 32 8.15 -1.02 -22.45
C ARG A 32 8.47 -0.24 -21.17
N LYS A 33 9.25 0.84 -21.31
CA LYS A 33 9.55 1.75 -20.21
C LYS A 33 8.26 2.27 -19.57
N ARG A 34 8.27 2.41 -18.25
CA ARG A 34 7.15 2.98 -17.49
C ARG A 34 7.00 4.47 -17.83
N LYS A 35 5.76 4.96 -17.80
CA LYS A 35 5.44 6.39 -17.96
C LYS A 35 5.79 7.23 -16.73
N VAL A 36 5.95 6.58 -15.58
CA VAL A 36 6.23 7.22 -14.29
C VAL A 36 7.71 6.99 -13.97
N THR A 37 8.42 8.06 -13.61
CA THR A 37 9.83 7.97 -13.22
C THR A 37 9.97 7.53 -11.76
N SER A 38 11.16 7.11 -11.34
CA SER A 38 11.42 6.78 -9.92
C SER A 38 11.25 7.98 -8.97
N ARG A 39 11.35 9.22 -9.49
CA ARG A 39 11.06 10.43 -8.70
C ARG A 39 9.55 10.59 -8.51
N ASP A 40 8.79 10.40 -9.58
CA ASP A 40 7.33 10.49 -9.53
C ASP A 40 6.74 9.39 -8.65
N GLU A 41 7.26 8.16 -8.73
CA GLU A 41 6.83 7.05 -7.85
C GLU A 41 7.02 7.42 -6.36
N ARG A 42 8.18 8.00 -5.99
CA ARG A 42 8.43 8.47 -4.62
C ARG A 42 7.51 9.61 -4.21
N ASN A 43 7.25 10.56 -5.10
CA ASN A 43 6.35 11.68 -4.83
C ASN A 43 4.91 11.21 -4.60
N VAL A 44 4.42 10.28 -5.42
CA VAL A 44 3.10 9.65 -5.25
C VAL A 44 2.98 8.97 -3.88
N ILE A 45 4.00 8.20 -3.48
CA ILE A 45 3.99 7.50 -2.19
C ILE A 45 4.00 8.52 -1.04
N ARG A 46 4.82 9.56 -1.13
CA ARG A 46 4.92 10.61 -0.10
C ARG A 46 3.61 11.39 0.05
N THR A 47 2.98 11.81 -1.05
CA THR A 47 1.70 12.54 -0.98
C THR A 47 0.58 11.65 -0.43
N ALA A 48 0.52 10.38 -0.87
CA ALA A 48 -0.44 9.42 -0.36
C ALA A 48 -0.26 9.10 1.14
N SER A 49 0.98 9.13 1.64
CA SER A 49 1.27 8.85 3.06
C SER A 49 0.93 10.02 3.99
N ASN A 50 1.07 11.27 3.51
CA ASN A 50 0.92 12.46 4.35
C ASN A 50 -0.51 13.01 4.41
N SER A 51 -1.40 12.56 3.52
CA SER A 51 -2.75 13.11 3.44
C SER A 51 -3.73 12.10 2.85
N PRO A 52 -4.99 12.06 3.33
CA PRO A 52 -6.04 11.19 2.80
C PRO A 52 -6.62 11.74 1.48
N LYS A 53 -5.76 11.95 0.47
CA LYS A 53 -6.15 12.45 -0.85
C LYS A 53 -6.64 11.32 -1.75
N ASN A 54 -7.55 11.65 -2.65
CA ASN A 54 -8.00 10.71 -3.66
C ASN A 54 -6.94 10.53 -4.77
N LEU A 55 -7.03 9.46 -5.55
CA LEU A 55 -6.03 9.16 -6.59
C LEU A 55 -5.96 10.21 -7.71
N ASN A 56 -7.09 10.84 -8.04
CA ASN A 56 -7.15 11.90 -9.05
C ASN A 56 -6.58 13.22 -8.49
N GLU A 57 -6.80 13.52 -7.22
CA GLU A 57 -6.18 14.65 -6.52
C GLU A 57 -4.67 14.50 -6.49
N ILE A 58 -4.15 13.31 -6.11
CA ILE A 58 -2.71 13.04 -6.13
C ILE A 58 -2.14 13.21 -7.54
N LYS A 59 -2.85 12.71 -8.56
CA LYS A 59 -2.46 12.89 -9.96
C LYS A 59 -2.41 14.36 -10.35
N ALA A 60 -3.44 15.14 -10.00
CA ALA A 60 -3.58 16.54 -10.35
C ALA A 60 -2.53 17.40 -9.64
N GLU A 61 -2.33 17.18 -8.34
CA GLU A 61 -1.32 17.87 -7.54
C GLU A 61 0.11 17.64 -8.05
N LEU A 62 0.40 16.42 -8.50
CA LEU A 62 1.72 16.07 -9.04
C LEU A 62 1.84 16.36 -10.55
N GLY A 63 0.80 16.87 -11.21
CA GLY A 63 0.82 17.17 -12.65
C GLY A 63 1.11 15.95 -13.54
N LEU A 64 0.74 14.74 -13.11
CA LEU A 64 1.12 13.51 -13.82
C LEU A 64 0.19 13.22 -14.99
N GLU A 65 0.73 13.12 -16.21
CA GLU A 65 -0.01 12.71 -17.43
C GLU A 65 -0.24 11.19 -17.52
N VAL A 66 -0.81 10.61 -16.47
CA VAL A 66 -1.11 9.17 -16.40
C VAL A 66 -2.57 8.91 -16.04
N CYS A 67 -3.05 7.69 -16.26
CA CYS A 67 -4.37 7.31 -15.77
C CYS A 67 -4.35 7.09 -14.26
N LYS A 68 -5.50 7.27 -13.59
CA LYS A 68 -5.66 7.03 -12.14
C LYS A 68 -5.16 5.65 -11.70
N GLN A 69 -5.32 4.65 -12.57
CA GLN A 69 -4.92 3.27 -12.31
C GLN A 69 -3.40 3.13 -12.22
N THR A 70 -2.64 3.97 -12.93
CA THR A 70 -1.18 3.96 -12.83
C THR A 70 -0.74 4.42 -11.45
N VAL A 71 -1.35 5.48 -10.91
CA VAL A 71 -1.10 5.97 -9.55
C VAL A 71 -1.44 4.90 -8.51
N HIS A 72 -2.61 4.26 -8.64
CA HIS A 72 -2.99 3.15 -7.78
C HIS A 72 -1.97 1.99 -7.82
N ASN A 73 -1.50 1.62 -9.02
CA ASN A 73 -0.52 0.55 -9.18
C ASN A 73 0.83 0.90 -8.57
N VAL A 74 1.23 2.17 -8.58
CA VAL A 74 2.45 2.65 -7.87
C VAL A 74 2.30 2.46 -6.37
N ILE A 75 1.17 2.87 -5.80
CA ILE A 75 0.89 2.71 -4.36
C ILE A 75 0.85 1.23 -3.98
N LYS A 76 0.15 0.40 -4.76
CA LYS A 76 0.05 -1.05 -4.50
C LYS A 76 1.41 -1.74 -4.61
N ARG A 77 2.26 -1.32 -5.55
CA ARG A 77 3.60 -1.90 -5.75
C ARG A 77 4.56 -1.53 -4.64
N SER A 78 4.41 -0.36 -4.01
CA SER A 78 5.32 0.06 -2.95
C SER A 78 5.23 -0.87 -1.72
N GLY A 79 4.06 -1.45 -1.46
CA GLY A 79 3.82 -2.29 -0.28
C GLY A 79 3.87 -1.54 1.05
N VAL A 80 4.17 -0.24 1.03
CA VAL A 80 4.29 0.61 2.23
C VAL A 80 2.93 1.05 2.74
N ILE A 81 2.01 1.37 1.84
CA ILE A 81 0.69 1.89 2.19
C ILE A 81 -0.34 0.77 2.03
N ILE A 82 -0.91 0.35 3.15
CA ILE A 82 -1.94 -0.69 3.20
C ILE A 82 -3.29 -0.03 3.48
N ARG A 83 -4.30 -0.40 2.69
CA ARG A 83 -5.67 0.03 2.94
C ARG A 83 -6.19 -0.68 4.18
N GLN A 84 -6.45 0.09 5.25
CA GLN A 84 -7.11 -0.40 6.45
C GLN A 84 -8.41 0.38 6.70
N LYS A 85 -9.45 -0.32 7.16
CA LYS A 85 -10.66 0.35 7.65
C LYS A 85 -10.37 0.84 9.07
N MET A 86 -10.57 2.13 9.30
CA MET A 86 -10.51 2.69 10.66
C MET A 86 -11.66 2.10 11.49
N MET A 87 -11.36 1.62 12.69
CA MET A 87 -12.41 1.18 13.61
C MET A 87 -13.28 2.38 14.01
N LYS A 88 -14.60 2.19 14.01
CA LYS A 88 -15.53 3.26 14.41
C LYS A 88 -15.41 3.47 15.91
N VAL A 89 -14.79 4.57 16.31
CA VAL A 89 -14.74 5.03 17.71
C VAL A 89 -15.55 6.32 17.82
N ALA A 90 -16.21 6.54 18.96
CA ALA A 90 -16.91 7.79 19.22
C ALA A 90 -15.94 8.98 19.09
N LYS A 91 -16.33 9.99 18.31
CA LYS A 91 -15.50 11.18 18.10
C LYS A 91 -15.44 11.99 19.40
N LEU A 92 -14.24 12.43 19.78
CA LEU A 92 -14.07 13.38 20.87
C LEU A 92 -14.54 14.77 20.40
N SER A 93 -15.54 15.32 21.10
CA SER A 93 -15.90 16.73 20.96
C SER A 93 -14.81 17.60 21.59
N ASP A 94 -14.78 18.89 21.25
CA ASP A 94 -13.75 19.79 21.76
C ASP A 94 -13.83 19.92 23.29
N ARG A 95 -15.03 19.96 23.86
CA ARG A 95 -15.26 19.87 25.31
C ARG A 95 -14.65 18.61 25.94
N HIS A 96 -14.70 17.46 25.26
CA HIS A 96 -14.07 16.24 25.78
C HIS A 96 -12.53 16.33 25.77
N LYS A 97 -11.95 17.01 24.77
CA LYS A 97 -10.50 17.23 24.70
C LYS A 97 -10.03 18.16 25.81
N GLU A 98 -10.74 19.26 26.05
CA GLU A 98 -10.47 20.20 27.13
C GLU A 98 -10.50 19.50 28.49
N LYS A 99 -11.61 18.83 28.84
CA LYS A 99 -11.71 18.13 30.12
C LYS A 99 -10.65 17.04 30.33
N ARG A 100 -10.26 16.34 29.25
CA ARG A 100 -9.16 15.37 29.31
C ARG A 100 -7.83 16.07 29.57
N MET A 101 -7.59 17.21 28.93
CA MET A 101 -6.38 18.00 29.16
C MET A 101 -6.31 18.52 30.59
N ASP A 102 -7.42 19.08 31.10
CA ASP A 102 -7.52 19.54 32.49
C ASP A 102 -7.25 18.42 33.48
N PHE A 103 -7.86 17.23 33.25
CA PHE A 103 -7.61 16.06 34.07
C PHE A 103 -6.13 15.67 34.08
N VAL A 104 -5.47 15.69 32.92
CA VAL A 104 -4.03 15.41 32.83
C VAL A 104 -3.22 16.45 33.59
N MET A 105 -3.52 17.75 33.40
CA MET A 105 -2.81 18.82 34.09
C MET A 105 -2.91 18.72 35.62
N VAL A 106 -4.11 18.43 36.14
CA VAL A 106 -4.35 18.28 37.58
C VAL A 106 -3.61 17.06 38.15
N ASN A 107 -3.43 16.01 37.35
CA ASN A 107 -2.88 14.73 37.81
C ASN A 107 -1.43 14.46 37.38
N LEU A 108 -0.70 15.48 36.90
CA LEU A 108 0.70 15.35 36.46
C LEU A 108 1.64 14.84 37.57
N ALA A 109 1.41 15.28 38.81
CA ALA A 109 2.22 14.92 39.98
C ALA A 109 1.65 13.71 40.75
N THR A 110 0.55 13.12 40.29
CA THR A 110 -0.13 12.03 40.97
C THR A 110 0.73 10.76 40.94
N LYS A 111 0.93 10.14 42.11
CA LYS A 111 1.63 8.85 42.22
C LYS A 111 0.68 7.70 41.90
N TRP A 112 0.62 7.33 40.63
CA TRP A 112 -0.28 6.29 40.10
C TRP A 112 -0.04 4.88 40.70
N GLU A 113 1.13 4.62 41.27
CA GLU A 113 1.48 3.37 41.96
C GLU A 113 0.55 3.04 43.15
N ASN A 114 -0.08 4.06 43.75
CA ASN A 114 -0.98 3.89 44.89
C ASN A 114 -2.46 3.84 44.47
N ILE A 115 -2.76 3.81 43.17
CA ILE A 115 -4.13 3.89 42.64
C ILE A 115 -4.48 2.58 41.96
N LEU A 116 -5.54 1.92 42.46
CA LEU A 116 -6.14 0.77 41.81
C LEU A 116 -7.22 1.26 40.82
N PHE A 117 -7.07 0.92 39.55
CA PHE A 117 -8.10 1.15 38.55
C PHE A 117 -9.00 -0.08 38.42
N SER A 118 -10.31 0.13 38.51
CA SER A 118 -11.33 -0.87 38.21
C SER A 118 -12.23 -0.35 37.09
N ASP A 119 -12.54 -1.20 36.12
CA ASP A 119 -13.53 -0.94 35.09
C ASP A 119 -14.39 -2.19 34.89
N GLU A 120 -15.64 -2.00 34.51
CA GLU A 120 -16.57 -3.09 34.24
C GLU A 120 -16.47 -3.47 32.77
N LYS A 121 -15.93 -4.66 32.50
CA LYS A 121 -15.96 -5.26 31.18
C LYS A 121 -17.00 -6.37 31.13
N LYS A 122 -17.91 -6.30 30.15
CA LYS A 122 -18.80 -7.40 29.83
C LYS A 122 -17.99 -8.60 29.32
N TRP A 123 -18.15 -9.75 29.97
CA TRP A 123 -17.57 -11.03 29.55
C TRP A 123 -18.67 -11.91 28.97
N ASN A 124 -18.62 -12.19 27.66
CA ASN A 124 -19.54 -13.13 27.01
C ASN A 124 -18.86 -14.50 26.92
N LEU A 125 -19.58 -15.56 27.27
CA LEU A 125 -19.09 -16.94 27.18
C LEU A 125 -19.28 -17.55 25.77
N ASP A 126 -20.08 -16.91 24.91
CA ASP A 126 -20.54 -17.47 23.62
C ASP A 126 -19.83 -16.92 22.37
N GLY A 127 -18.74 -16.16 22.56
CA GLY A 127 -17.92 -15.61 21.46
C GLY A 127 -18.00 -14.09 21.29
N PRO A 128 -17.20 -13.53 20.37
CA PRO A 128 -17.00 -12.08 20.27
C PRO A 128 -18.27 -11.34 19.79
N ASP A 129 -18.69 -10.33 20.56
CA ASP A 129 -19.78 -9.44 20.18
C ASP A 129 -19.39 -8.62 18.93
N GLY A 130 -20.06 -8.93 17.82
CA GLY A 130 -20.36 -7.99 16.73
C GLY A 130 -19.19 -7.27 16.08
N ASN A 131 -18.56 -7.92 15.10
CA ASN A 131 -17.93 -7.22 13.97
C ASN A 131 -18.54 -7.74 12.66
N ARG A 132 -19.72 -7.21 12.30
CA ARG A 132 -20.22 -7.16 10.92
C ARG A 132 -20.24 -5.71 10.45
#